data_AF-A0AAW7D5J4-F1
#
_entry.id   AF-A0AAW7D5J4-F1
#
_cell.length_a   1.000
_cell.length_b   1.000
_cell.length_c   1.000
_cell.angle_alpha   90.00
_cell.angle_beta   90.00
_cell.angle_gamma   90.00
#
_symmetry.space_group_name_H-M   'P 1'
#
loop_
_entity.id
_entity.type
_entity.pdbx_description
1 polymer ?
#
loop_
_entity_poly.entity_id
_entity_poly.type
_entity_poly.pdbx_seq_one_letter_code
_entity_poly.pdbx_strand_id
1 'polypeptide(L)'
;MKEDAIQEKEGIISSAEVLTRLKILLGVRSAKELAHIFNLKPNTISSWKKRNTLCYAKIIEICNRYEIDLNELFYSDYQNIAINKSYVNVPIVYIDDYLEYYLTLQTKRRKIKQIYLPKSVNFDIVIQLYSTTLTQDQSELMYVFCKKIGPEKILVGEDYIFLVKNKGFQKYNVIAYDVTHQRLQMCKNFDEVSWINLKEISEFFQCINYMPC
;
A
#
# COMPACT_ATOMS: atom_id res chain seq x y z
N MET A 1 11.94 -26.12 -12.22
CA MET A 1 10.48 -26.04 -12.03
C MET A 1 10.21 -26.24 -10.55
N LYS A 2 9.73 -25.22 -9.84
CA LYS A 2 9.23 -25.40 -8.47
C LYS A 2 7.76 -25.77 -8.60
N GLU A 3 7.40 -26.96 -8.13
CA GLU A 3 6.01 -27.31 -7.91
C GLU A 3 5.45 -26.35 -6.85
N ASP A 4 4.55 -25.47 -7.28
CA ASP A 4 3.73 -24.70 -6.36
C ASP A 4 2.85 -25.69 -5.62
N ALA A 5 3.23 -26.01 -4.37
CA ALA A 5 2.39 -26.77 -3.46
C ALA A 5 1.04 -26.04 -3.37
N ILE A 6 -0.01 -26.66 -3.91
CA ILE A 6 -1.38 -26.20 -3.75
C ILE A 6 -1.68 -26.33 -2.24
N GLN A 7 -1.50 -25.24 -1.50
CA GLN A 7 -2.03 -25.14 -0.15
C GLN A 7 -3.55 -25.31 -0.27
N GLU A 8 -4.07 -26.43 0.23
CA GLU A 8 -5.50 -26.65 0.38
C GLU A 8 -6.04 -25.55 1.30
N LYS A 9 -6.67 -24.54 0.72
CA LYS A 9 -7.34 -23.49 1.49
C LYS A 9 -8.61 -24.08 2.07
N GLU A 10 -8.75 -24.00 3.39
CA GLU A 10 -9.98 -24.44 4.07
C GLU A 10 -11.17 -23.61 3.55
N GLY A 11 -12.07 -24.32 2.86
CA GLY A 11 -13.32 -23.75 2.38
C GLY A 11 -14.33 -23.62 3.51
N ILE A 12 -15.04 -22.50 3.55
CA ILE A 12 -16.15 -22.26 4.46
C ILE A 12 -17.39 -22.95 3.89
N ILE A 13 -17.86 -23.96 4.60
CA ILE A 13 -19.05 -24.74 4.23
C ILE A 13 -20.28 -24.27 5.03
N SER A 14 -20.08 -23.47 6.09
CA SER A 14 -21.15 -23.00 6.96
C SER A 14 -21.91 -21.81 6.37
N SER A 15 -23.20 -21.99 6.12
CA SER A 15 -24.11 -20.92 5.70
C SER A 15 -24.12 -19.73 6.67
N ALA A 16 -23.99 -20.00 7.98
CA ALA A 16 -23.97 -18.98 9.02
C ALA A 16 -22.77 -18.05 8.86
N GLU A 17 -21.63 -18.62 8.47
CA GLU A 17 -20.36 -17.92 8.32
C GLU A 17 -20.32 -17.15 7.01
N VAL A 18 -20.73 -17.76 5.89
CA VAL A 18 -20.89 -17.09 4.60
C VAL A 18 -21.84 -15.88 4.72
N LEU A 19 -22.98 -16.04 5.39
CA LEU A 19 -23.92 -14.93 5.62
C LEU A 19 -23.33 -13.86 6.54
N THR A 20 -22.46 -14.24 7.50
CA THR A 20 -21.79 -13.26 8.36
C THR A 20 -20.76 -12.45 7.58
N ARG A 21 -20.00 -13.08 6.68
CA ARG A 21 -19.08 -12.40 5.77
C ARG A 21 -19.80 -11.46 4.81
N LEU A 22 -20.90 -11.91 4.21
CA LEU A 22 -21.75 -11.06 3.38
C LEU A 22 -22.23 -9.81 4.13
N LYS A 23 -22.62 -9.94 5.41
CA LYS A 23 -22.99 -8.76 6.21
C LYS A 23 -21.85 -7.77 6.38
N ILE A 24 -20.63 -8.28 6.61
CA ILE A 24 -19.43 -7.44 6.78
C ILE A 24 -19.12 -6.70 5.48
N LEU A 25 -19.08 -7.42 4.34
CA LEU A 25 -18.77 -6.84 3.03
C LEU A 25 -19.82 -5.83 2.56
N LEU A 26 -21.09 -6.05 2.90
CA LEU A 26 -22.20 -5.14 2.57
C LEU A 26 -22.42 -4.03 3.62
N GLY A 27 -21.64 -4.01 4.71
CA GLY A 27 -21.76 -3.01 5.77
C GLY A 27 -23.06 -3.06 6.58
N VAL A 28 -23.76 -4.20 6.61
CA VAL A 28 -25.05 -4.36 7.33
C VAL A 28 -24.87 -5.05 8.68
N ARG A 29 -25.69 -4.66 9.65
CA ARG A 29 -25.57 -5.12 11.05
C ARG A 29 -26.56 -6.24 11.37
N SER A 30 -27.72 -6.25 10.72
CA SER A 30 -28.79 -7.18 11.02
C SER A 30 -29.13 -8.14 9.88
N ALA A 31 -29.63 -9.33 10.23
CA ALA A 31 -30.17 -10.27 9.24
C ALA A 31 -31.39 -9.72 8.50
N LYS A 32 -32.11 -8.77 9.12
CA LYS A 32 -33.26 -8.07 8.52
C LYS A 32 -32.80 -7.13 7.40
N GLU A 33 -31.73 -6.37 7.63
CA GLU A 33 -31.10 -5.53 6.60
C GLU A 33 -30.57 -6.39 5.45
N LEU A 34 -29.90 -7.50 5.76
CA LEU A 34 -29.45 -8.43 4.74
C LEU A 34 -30.62 -8.99 3.92
N ALA A 35 -31.71 -9.40 4.57
CA ALA A 35 -32.91 -9.87 3.88
C ALA A 35 -33.49 -8.78 2.95
N HIS A 36 -33.45 -7.51 3.36
CA HIS A 36 -33.88 -6.40 2.52
C HIS A 36 -33.00 -6.24 1.27
N ILE A 37 -31.67 -6.32 1.41
CA ILE A 37 -30.74 -6.27 0.26
C ILE A 37 -31.03 -7.41 -0.73
N PHE A 38 -31.31 -8.60 -0.22
CA PHE A 38 -31.67 -9.76 -1.03
C PHE A 38 -33.10 -9.72 -1.59
N ASN A 39 -33.91 -8.72 -1.21
CA ASN A 39 -35.35 -8.64 -1.47
C ASN A 39 -36.10 -9.92 -1.02
N LEU A 40 -35.82 -10.37 0.21
CA LEU A 40 -36.39 -11.55 0.84
C LEU A 40 -37.16 -11.20 2.11
N LYS A 41 -38.08 -12.08 2.50
CA LYS A 41 -38.73 -11.99 3.81
C LYS A 41 -37.68 -12.20 4.93
N PRO A 42 -37.72 -11.46 6.05
CA PRO A 42 -36.70 -11.53 7.11
C PRO A 42 -36.47 -12.94 7.71
N ASN A 43 -37.50 -13.78 7.72
CA ASN A 43 -37.44 -15.16 8.19
C ASN A 43 -36.63 -16.10 7.26
N THR A 44 -36.38 -15.69 6.02
CA THR A 44 -35.69 -16.50 5.00
C THR A 44 -34.22 -16.68 5.35
N ILE A 45 -33.51 -15.60 5.70
CA ILE A 45 -32.10 -15.62 6.11
C ILE A 45 -31.90 -16.48 7.38
N SER A 46 -32.81 -16.33 8.36
CA SER A 46 -32.80 -17.16 9.57
C SER A 46 -33.02 -18.64 9.26
N SER A 47 -33.86 -18.95 8.28
CA SER A 47 -34.12 -20.33 7.84
C SER A 47 -32.91 -20.95 7.12
N TRP A 48 -32.24 -20.18 6.27
CA TRP A 48 -30.99 -20.57 5.60
C TRP A 48 -29.91 -20.93 6.62
N LYS A 49 -29.70 -20.07 7.62
CA LYS A 49 -28.76 -20.29 8.72
C LYS A 49 -29.08 -21.57 9.51
N LYS A 50 -30.34 -21.78 9.90
CA LYS A 50 -30.76 -22.95 10.69
C LYS A 50 -30.62 -24.27 9.92
N ARG A 51 -30.93 -24.27 8.63
CA ARG A 51 -30.91 -25.47 7.78
C ARG A 51 -29.53 -25.76 7.18
N ASN A 52 -28.56 -24.90 7.47
CA ASN A 52 -27.27 -24.86 6.81
C ASN A 52 -27.36 -24.86 5.27
N THR A 53 -28.25 -24.04 4.72
CA THR A 53 -28.51 -23.97 3.27
C THR A 53 -28.29 -22.54 2.77
N LEU A 54 -27.82 -22.42 1.53
CA LEU A 54 -27.61 -21.14 0.86
C LEU A 54 -28.28 -21.16 -0.50
N CYS A 55 -28.96 -20.08 -0.87
CA CYS A 55 -29.41 -19.90 -2.25
C CYS A 55 -28.27 -19.31 -3.08
N TYR A 56 -27.42 -20.18 -3.65
CA TYR A 56 -26.24 -19.75 -4.41
C TYR A 56 -26.58 -18.78 -5.54
N ALA A 57 -27.69 -18.98 -6.26
CA ALA A 57 -28.14 -18.06 -7.30
C ALA A 57 -28.33 -16.63 -6.78
N LYS A 58 -28.96 -16.49 -5.61
CA LYS A 58 -29.16 -15.17 -4.97
C LYS A 58 -27.86 -14.58 -4.42
N ILE A 59 -26.96 -15.42 -3.91
CA ILE A 59 -25.64 -14.97 -3.46
C ILE A 59 -24.84 -14.43 -4.64
N ILE A 60 -24.79 -15.17 -5.75
CA ILE A 60 -24.10 -14.74 -6.97
C ILE A 60 -24.71 -13.46 -7.53
N GLU A 61 -26.03 -13.32 -7.54
CA GLU A 61 -26.72 -12.08 -7.95
C GLU A 61 -26.24 -10.86 -7.14
N ILE A 62 -26.16 -11.01 -5.81
CA ILE A 62 -25.67 -9.96 -4.92
C ILE A 62 -24.17 -9.72 -5.12
N CYS A 63 -23.37 -10.77 -5.27
CA CYS A 63 -21.93 -10.61 -5.48
C CYS A 63 -21.64 -9.85 -6.76
N ASN A 64 -22.35 -10.15 -7.86
CA ASN A 64 -22.23 -9.41 -9.11
C ASN A 64 -22.70 -7.96 -8.98
N ARG A 65 -23.79 -7.70 -8.23
CA ARG A 65 -24.33 -6.35 -8.03
C ARG A 65 -23.38 -5.43 -7.25
N TYR A 66 -22.66 -5.99 -6.28
CA TYR A 66 -21.77 -5.24 -5.37
C TYR A 66 -20.29 -5.50 -5.62
N GLU A 67 -19.94 -6.12 -6.76
CA GLU A 67 -18.56 -6.44 -7.16
C GLU A 67 -17.77 -7.23 -6.09
N ILE A 68 -18.44 -8.14 -5.39
CA ILE A 68 -17.84 -8.98 -4.35
C ILE A 68 -17.21 -10.23 -4.98
N ASP A 69 -15.94 -10.50 -4.67
CA ASP A 69 -15.27 -11.74 -5.05
C ASP A 69 -15.86 -12.92 -4.25
N LEU A 70 -16.40 -13.92 -4.95
CA LEU A 70 -16.96 -15.12 -4.32
C LEU A 70 -15.95 -15.82 -3.42
N ASN A 71 -14.66 -15.81 -3.77
CA ASN A 71 -13.65 -16.47 -2.97
C ASN A 71 -13.46 -15.78 -1.60
N GLU A 72 -13.73 -14.49 -1.49
CA GLU A 72 -13.71 -13.74 -0.22
C GLU A 72 -14.82 -14.22 0.74
N LEU A 73 -15.92 -14.75 0.18
CA LEU A 73 -17.00 -15.34 0.95
C LEU A 73 -16.71 -16.77 1.41
N PHE A 74 -16.06 -17.57 0.55
CA PHE A 74 -15.97 -19.02 0.75
C PHE A 74 -14.60 -19.52 1.24
N TYR A 75 -13.57 -18.68 1.37
CA TYR A 75 -12.28 -19.11 1.91
C TYR A 75 -11.86 -18.28 3.13
N SER A 76 -11.43 -18.97 4.20
CA SER A 76 -11.00 -18.34 5.46
C SER A 76 -9.87 -17.33 5.25
N ASP A 77 -8.88 -17.71 4.45
CA ASP A 77 -7.64 -16.96 4.14
C ASP A 77 -7.54 -16.58 2.65
N TYR A 78 -8.60 -16.00 2.10
CA TYR A 78 -8.57 -15.50 0.73
C TYR A 78 -7.75 -14.21 0.60
N GLN A 79 -6.45 -14.38 0.34
CA GLN A 79 -5.65 -13.36 -0.33
C GLN A 79 -6.14 -13.29 -1.79
N ASN A 80 -6.70 -12.15 -2.21
CA ASN A 80 -7.29 -11.99 -3.54
C ASN A 80 -6.29 -12.42 -4.65
N ILE A 81 -6.55 -13.58 -5.26
CA ILE A 81 -5.59 -14.25 -6.16
C ILE A 81 -5.45 -13.45 -7.46
N ALA A 82 -6.52 -12.76 -7.89
CA ALA A 82 -6.48 -11.87 -9.05
C ALA A 82 -5.55 -10.67 -8.81
N ILE A 83 -5.59 -10.10 -7.59
CA ILE A 83 -4.65 -9.05 -7.18
C ILE A 83 -3.21 -9.59 -7.18
N ASN A 84 -2.94 -10.74 -6.57
CA ASN A 84 -1.57 -11.26 -6.48
C ASN A 84 -0.96 -11.71 -7.84
N LYS A 85 -1.77 -12.04 -8.84
CA LYS A 85 -1.28 -12.39 -10.19
C LYS A 85 -0.86 -11.15 -10.99
N SER A 86 -1.60 -10.05 -10.91
CA SER A 86 -1.40 -8.88 -11.77
C SER A 86 -0.83 -7.66 -11.05
N TYR A 87 -0.88 -7.64 -9.72
CA TYR A 87 -0.50 -6.51 -8.88
C TYR A 87 0.61 -6.89 -7.89
N VAL A 88 1.27 -5.87 -7.38
CA VAL A 88 2.30 -5.92 -6.34
C VAL A 88 1.91 -4.95 -5.23
N ASN A 89 2.21 -5.33 -3.99
CA ASN A 89 2.09 -4.45 -2.84
C ASN A 89 3.28 -3.51 -2.80
N VAL A 90 3.01 -2.20 -2.84
CA VAL A 90 4.01 -1.15 -2.73
C VAL A 90 3.75 -0.33 -1.47
N PRO A 91 4.74 -0.11 -0.61
CA PRO A 91 4.60 0.77 0.55
C PRO A 91 4.34 2.21 0.12
N ILE A 92 3.47 2.89 0.88
CA ILE A 92 3.24 4.32 0.76
C ILE A 92 3.44 5.00 2.11
N VAL A 93 4.10 6.16 2.10
CA VAL A 93 4.37 6.98 3.29
C VAL A 93 3.73 8.35 3.09
N TYR A 94 2.71 8.64 3.89
CA TYR A 94 2.09 9.97 3.95
C TYR A 94 2.91 10.88 4.86
N ILE A 95 2.79 12.21 4.69
CA ILE A 95 3.49 13.18 5.53
C ILE A 95 3.19 12.96 7.02
N ASP A 96 1.94 12.69 7.36
CA ASP A 96 1.51 12.47 8.74
C ASP A 96 2.10 11.18 9.37
N ASP A 97 2.55 10.24 8.53
CA ASP A 97 3.10 8.95 8.98
C ASP A 97 4.65 8.96 9.07
N TYR A 98 5.32 10.10 8.83
CA TYR A 98 6.80 10.18 8.80
C TYR A 98 7.46 9.74 10.11
N LEU A 99 6.90 10.18 11.24
CA LEU A 99 7.42 9.84 12.56
C LEU A 99 7.24 8.35 12.84
N GLU A 100 6.07 7.79 12.50
CA GLU A 100 5.81 6.36 12.64
C GLU A 100 6.79 5.57 11.78
N TYR A 101 7.00 5.96 10.52
CA TYR A 101 7.97 5.33 9.63
C TYR A 101 9.38 5.33 10.26
N TYR A 102 9.86 6.46 10.77
CA TYR A 102 11.16 6.55 11.42
C TYR A 102 11.30 5.62 12.64
N LEU A 103 10.25 5.55 13.48
CA LEU A 103 10.23 4.67 14.66
C LEU A 103 10.16 3.18 14.29
N THR A 104 9.49 2.83 13.19
CA THR A 104 9.39 1.44 12.72
C THR A 104 10.74 0.88 12.27
N LEU A 105 11.61 1.71 11.70
CA LEU A 105 12.98 1.32 11.35
C LEU A 105 13.80 0.91 12.58
N GLN A 106 13.56 1.56 13.72
CA GLN A 106 14.27 1.24 14.96
C GLN A 106 13.72 0.00 15.67
N THR A 107 12.41 -0.24 15.57
CA THR A 107 11.71 -1.24 16.39
C THR A 107 11.42 -2.56 15.66
N LYS A 108 11.76 -2.69 14.37
CA LYS A 108 11.48 -3.85 13.50
C LYS A 108 10.00 -4.26 13.39
N ARG A 109 9.06 -3.44 13.89
CA ARG A 109 7.61 -3.67 13.72
C ARG A 109 7.15 -2.92 12.47
N ARG A 110 6.82 -3.67 11.41
CA ARG A 110 6.39 -3.10 10.13
C ARG A 110 4.87 -3.01 10.07
N LYS A 111 4.30 -1.81 10.22
CA LYS A 111 2.92 -1.54 9.84
C LYS A 111 2.85 -0.31 8.94
N ILE A 112 3.57 -0.38 7.82
CA ILE A 112 3.55 0.68 6.80
C ILE A 112 2.35 0.42 5.89
N LYS A 113 1.58 1.48 5.59
CA LYS A 113 0.46 1.41 4.65
C LYS A 113 0.94 0.92 3.28
N GLN A 114 0.09 0.14 2.61
CA GLN A 114 0.41 -0.47 1.31
C GLN A 114 -0.65 -0.06 0.29
N ILE A 115 -0.23 0.08 -0.96
CA ILE A 115 -1.10 0.24 -2.12
C ILE A 115 -0.85 -0.90 -3.12
N TYR A 116 -1.89 -1.27 -3.88
CA TYR A 116 -1.81 -2.28 -4.91
C TYR A 116 -1.59 -1.63 -6.26
N LEU A 117 -0.51 -1.99 -6.95
CA LEU A 117 -0.14 -1.44 -8.24
C LEU A 117 0.17 -2.55 -9.26
N PRO A 118 0.01 -2.32 -10.57
CA PRO A 118 0.36 -3.32 -11.57
C PRO A 118 1.82 -3.79 -11.44
N LYS A 119 2.10 -5.07 -11.69
CA LYS A 119 3.47 -5.63 -11.60
C LYS A 119 4.50 -4.98 -12.52
N SER A 120 4.06 -4.19 -13.51
CA SER A 120 4.92 -3.44 -14.41
C SER A 120 5.56 -2.20 -13.77
N VAL A 121 5.18 -1.82 -12.54
CA VAL A 121 5.82 -0.70 -11.86
C VAL A 121 7.30 -0.96 -11.59
N ASN A 122 8.10 0.09 -11.66
CA ASN A 122 9.56 0.04 -11.59
C ASN A 122 10.15 0.80 -10.38
N PHE A 123 9.32 1.00 -9.34
CA PHE A 123 9.66 1.70 -8.10
C PHE A 123 9.29 0.84 -6.88
N ASP A 124 9.92 1.13 -5.75
CA ASP A 124 9.84 0.32 -4.53
C ASP A 124 8.96 0.94 -3.44
N ILE A 125 8.74 2.27 -3.47
CA ILE A 125 7.99 3.01 -2.44
C ILE A 125 7.42 4.30 -3.02
N VAL A 126 6.28 4.73 -2.48
CA VAL A 126 5.69 6.05 -2.74
C VAL A 126 5.83 6.91 -1.49
N ILE A 127 6.39 8.11 -1.62
CA ILE A 127 6.58 9.04 -0.52
C ILE A 127 5.86 10.33 -0.85
N GLN A 128 4.94 10.74 0.01
CA GLN A 128 4.27 12.03 -0.11
C GLN A 128 5.17 13.11 0.49
N LEU A 129 5.46 14.20 -0.23
CA LEU A 129 6.23 15.34 0.28
C LEU A 129 5.84 16.64 -0.43
N TYR A 130 6.22 17.77 0.16
CA TYR A 130 6.14 19.07 -0.51
C TYR A 130 7.34 19.27 -1.43
N SER A 131 7.09 19.52 -2.71
CA SER A 131 8.13 19.88 -3.69
C SER A 131 7.79 21.20 -4.36
N THR A 132 8.79 22.05 -4.53
CA THR A 132 8.70 23.22 -5.41
C THR A 132 8.91 22.80 -6.87
N THR A 133 8.14 23.39 -7.78
CA THR A 133 8.36 23.27 -9.23
C THR A 133 9.03 24.54 -9.74
N LEU A 134 9.82 24.45 -10.82
CA LEU A 134 10.52 25.61 -11.39
C LEU A 134 9.57 26.72 -11.87
N THR A 135 8.30 26.39 -12.12
CA THR A 135 7.30 27.27 -12.73
C THR A 135 6.42 27.99 -11.74
N GLN A 136 6.33 27.48 -10.51
CA GLN A 136 5.49 28.04 -9.46
C GLN A 136 6.35 28.13 -8.20
N ASP A 137 6.52 29.34 -7.69
CA ASP A 137 7.19 29.63 -6.42
C ASP A 137 6.36 29.13 -5.20
N GLN A 138 5.54 28.10 -5.43
CA GLN A 138 4.63 27.48 -4.48
C GLN A 138 5.01 26.02 -4.32
N SER A 139 5.11 25.58 -3.07
CA SER A 139 5.32 24.17 -2.75
C SER A 139 4.00 23.43 -2.90
N GLU A 140 3.97 22.43 -3.78
CA GLU A 140 2.82 21.55 -3.95
C GLU A 140 3.05 20.22 -3.25
N LEU A 141 1.97 19.63 -2.75
CA LEU A 141 1.98 18.31 -2.16
C LEU A 141 2.00 17.27 -3.29
N MET A 142 3.04 16.44 -3.31
CA MET A 142 3.30 15.49 -4.39
C MET A 142 3.46 14.08 -3.84
N TYR A 143 2.99 13.09 -4.59
CA TYR A 143 3.45 11.71 -4.50
C TYR A 143 4.70 11.53 -5.32
N VAL A 144 5.79 11.10 -4.68
CA VAL A 144 7.06 10.80 -5.34
C VAL A 144 7.28 9.30 -5.37
N PHE A 145 7.39 8.76 -6.58
CA PHE A 145 7.65 7.35 -6.82
C PHE A 145 9.15 7.11 -6.76
N CYS A 146 9.59 6.24 -5.86
CA CYS A 146 11.00 6.12 -5.54
C CYS A 146 11.52 4.70 -5.65
N LYS A 147 12.78 4.58 -6.09
CA LYS A 147 13.55 3.33 -6.01
C LYS A 147 14.49 3.39 -4.81
N LYS A 148 14.48 2.36 -3.97
CA LYS A 148 15.39 2.28 -2.83
C LYS A 148 16.76 1.85 -3.34
N ILE A 149 17.78 2.64 -3.03
CA ILE A 149 19.14 2.41 -3.49
C ILE A 149 20.13 2.40 -2.33
N GLY A 150 21.33 1.90 -2.58
CA GLY A 150 22.48 2.08 -1.69
C GLY A 150 23.32 3.29 -2.08
N PRO A 151 24.23 3.74 -1.21
CA PRO A 151 25.10 4.89 -1.47
C PRO A 151 25.99 4.71 -2.71
N GLU A 152 26.31 3.48 -3.08
CA GLU A 152 27.13 3.13 -4.24
C GLU A 152 26.45 3.41 -5.60
N LYS A 153 25.13 3.62 -5.61
CA LYS A 153 24.35 3.90 -6.83
C LYS A 153 23.94 5.36 -6.97
N ILE A 154 24.45 6.23 -6.11
CA ILE A 154 24.17 7.66 -6.16
C ILE A 154 24.92 8.27 -7.33
N LEU A 155 24.21 9.04 -8.15
CA LEU A 155 24.72 9.77 -9.29
C LEU A 155 24.62 11.27 -9.01
N VAL A 156 25.64 12.00 -9.46
CA VAL A 156 25.64 13.46 -9.42
C VAL A 156 24.68 14.00 -10.48
N GLY A 157 23.94 15.05 -10.13
CA GLY A 157 22.95 15.72 -10.98
C GLY A 157 21.52 15.21 -10.80
N GLU A 158 21.32 14.12 -10.06
CA GLU A 158 20.02 13.48 -9.87
C GLU A 158 19.33 13.90 -8.56
N ASP A 159 18.00 13.79 -8.56
CA ASP A 159 17.15 14.10 -7.40
C ASP A 159 16.91 12.86 -6.53
N TYR A 160 17.13 13.03 -5.23
CA TYR A 160 16.97 11.99 -4.23
C TYR A 160 16.14 12.47 -3.06
N ILE A 161 15.45 11.53 -2.42
CA ILE A 161 14.90 11.70 -1.09
C ILE A 161 15.79 10.91 -0.14
N PHE A 162 16.27 11.57 0.91
CA PHE A 162 17.04 10.94 1.96
C PHE A 162 16.26 10.96 3.26
N LEU A 163 16.28 9.85 4.00
CA LEU A 163 15.86 9.85 5.40
C LEU A 163 17.05 10.23 6.26
N VAL A 164 17.18 11.51 6.58
CA VAL A 164 18.31 12.06 7.35
C VAL A 164 17.98 12.02 8.84
N LYS A 165 18.93 11.54 9.65
CA LYS A 165 18.80 11.52 11.12
C LYS A 165 18.48 12.92 11.63
N ASN A 166 17.48 13.02 12.50
CA ASN A 166 16.97 14.26 13.10
C ASN A 166 16.35 15.29 12.12
N LYS A 167 16.33 15.04 10.81
CA LYS A 167 15.68 15.91 9.81
C LYS A 167 14.54 15.23 9.05
N GLY A 168 14.38 13.91 9.19
CA GLY A 168 13.34 13.15 8.51
C GLY A 168 13.60 13.03 7.01
N PHE A 169 12.53 12.84 6.24
CA PHE A 169 12.61 12.81 4.77
C PHE A 169 12.92 14.20 4.23
N GLN A 170 13.93 14.28 3.37
CA GLN A 170 14.37 15.53 2.74
C GLN A 170 14.70 15.26 1.28
N LYS A 171 14.15 16.08 0.38
CA LYS A 171 14.49 16.06 -1.05
C LYS A 171 15.74 16.91 -1.29
N TYR A 172 16.70 16.37 -2.03
CA TYR A 172 17.91 17.06 -2.44
C TYR A 172 18.33 16.66 -3.85
N ASN A 173 18.96 17.59 -4.56
CA ASN A 173 19.78 17.30 -5.72
C ASN A 173 21.22 17.03 -5.28
N VAL A 174 21.84 15.95 -5.74
CA VAL A 174 23.23 15.63 -5.37
C VAL A 174 24.19 16.31 -6.36
N ILE A 175 25.00 17.26 -5.89
CA ILE A 175 25.93 18.04 -6.73
C ILE A 175 27.34 17.43 -6.75
N ALA A 176 27.76 16.78 -5.67
CA ALA A 176 29.08 16.16 -5.60
C ALA A 176 29.11 15.01 -4.59
N TYR A 177 30.07 14.09 -4.78
CA TYR A 177 30.34 13.00 -3.85
C TYR A 177 31.83 12.96 -3.47
N ASP A 178 32.11 13.23 -2.20
CA ASP A 178 33.43 13.02 -1.60
C ASP A 178 33.54 11.58 -1.09
N VAL A 179 34.18 10.75 -1.91
CA VAL A 179 34.41 9.32 -1.63
C VAL A 179 35.33 9.14 -0.42
N THR A 180 36.33 10.01 -0.25
CA THR A 180 37.34 9.88 0.81
C THR A 180 36.73 10.10 2.19
N HIS A 181 35.90 11.14 2.34
CA HIS A 181 35.26 11.47 3.62
C HIS A 181 33.86 10.88 3.76
N GLN A 182 33.36 10.18 2.73
CA GLN A 182 32.01 9.60 2.68
C GLN A 182 30.93 10.67 2.91
N ARG A 183 30.99 11.78 2.17
CA ARG A 183 30.07 12.91 2.27
C ARG A 183 29.49 13.28 0.91
N LEU A 184 28.23 13.66 0.89
CA LEU A 184 27.55 14.15 -0.30
C LEU A 184 27.35 15.67 -0.18
N GLN A 185 27.62 16.38 -1.26
CA GLN A 185 27.21 17.76 -1.41
C GLN A 185 25.82 17.78 -2.02
N MET A 186 24.89 18.42 -1.33
CA MET A 186 23.48 18.41 -1.65
C MET A 186 22.97 19.83 -1.80
N CYS A 187 22.12 20.05 -2.81
CA CYS A 187 21.36 21.28 -2.99
C CYS A 187 19.90 21.05 -2.61
N LYS A 188 19.35 21.94 -1.81
CA LYS A 188 17.91 22.03 -1.56
C LYS A 188 17.37 23.31 -2.17
N ASN A 189 16.24 23.20 -2.87
CA ASN A 189 15.53 24.34 -3.45
C ASN A 189 16.43 25.28 -4.27
N PHE A 190 17.38 24.73 -5.03
CA PHE A 190 18.31 25.44 -5.91
C PHE A 190 19.35 26.38 -5.25
N ASP A 191 19.19 26.75 -3.98
CA ASP A 191 20.06 27.75 -3.33
C ASP A 191 20.79 27.23 -2.08
N GLU A 192 20.22 26.29 -1.34
CA GLU A 192 20.79 25.84 -0.08
C GLU A 192 21.72 24.64 -0.30
N VAL A 193 23.02 24.92 -0.37
CA VAL A 193 24.06 23.88 -0.54
C VAL A 193 24.65 23.49 0.80
N SER A 194 24.66 22.18 1.10
CA SER A 194 25.25 21.65 2.33
C SER A 194 25.96 20.30 2.11
N TRP A 195 26.92 19.99 2.97
CA TRP A 195 27.58 18.69 3.01
C TRP A 195 26.94 17.81 4.09
N ILE A 196 26.55 16.59 3.73
CA ILE A 196 25.97 15.61 4.66
C ILE A 196 26.81 14.34 4.64
N ASN A 197 27.14 13.81 5.82
CA ASN A 197 27.85 12.54 5.92
C ASN A 197 26.90 11.36 5.64
N LEU A 198 27.37 10.35 4.91
CA LEU A 198 26.57 9.15 4.64
C LEU A 198 26.11 8.44 5.92
N LYS A 199 26.86 8.55 7.03
CA LYS A 199 26.47 8.00 8.35
C LYS A 199 25.24 8.68 8.96
N GLU A 200 24.91 9.89 8.52
CA GLU A 200 23.73 10.63 8.96
C GLU A 200 22.47 10.26 8.16
N ILE A 201 22.62 9.51 7.07
CA ILE A 201 21.51 9.09 6.21
C ILE A 201 21.15 7.65 6.56
N SER A 202 19.89 7.44 6.92
CA SER A 202 19.36 6.12 7.27
C SER A 202 18.91 5.34 6.03
N GLU A 203 18.30 6.01 5.06
CA GLU A 203 17.81 5.41 3.82
C GLU A 203 17.94 6.36 2.63
N PHE A 204 18.10 5.79 1.43
CA PHE A 204 18.34 6.50 0.18
C PHE A 204 17.28 6.11 -0.85
N PHE A 205 16.62 7.10 -1.44
CA PHE A 205 15.53 6.91 -2.38
C PHE A 205 15.78 7.75 -3.64
N GLN A 206 15.97 7.10 -4.78
CA GLN A 206 16.05 7.78 -6.08
C GLN A 206 14.65 8.15 -6.54
N CYS A 207 14.43 9.40 -6.93
CA CYS A 207 13.15 9.83 -7.48
C CYS A 207 13.01 9.34 -8.92
N ILE A 208 11.92 8.64 -9.24
CA ILE A 208 11.65 8.09 -10.58
C ILE A 208 10.58 8.92 -11.29
N ASN A 209 9.53 9.32 -10.56
CA ASN A 209 8.44 10.11 -11.11
C ASN A 209 7.70 10.88 -10.00
N TYR A 210 6.87 11.84 -10.41
CA TYR A 210 6.10 12.73 -9.54
C TYR A 210 4.64 12.77 -9.98
N MET A 211 3.72 12.82 -9.04
CA MET A 211 2.29 13.03 -9.30
C MET A 211 1.72 13.98 -8.25
N PRO A 212 1.00 15.05 -8.64
CA PRO A 212 0.28 15.91 -7.70
C PRO A 212 -0.72 15.11 -6.86
N CYS A 213 -0.90 15.52 -5.61
CA CYS A 213 -1.90 14.93 -4.72
C CYS A 213 -3.34 15.33 -5.08
#